data_AF-A0A954WIL1-F1
#
_entry.id   AF-A0A954WIL1-F1
#
_cell.length_a   1.000
_cell.length_b   1.000
_cell.length_c   1.000
_cell.angle_alpha   90.00
_cell.angle_beta   90.00
_cell.angle_gamma   90.00
#
_symmetry.space_group_name_H-M   'P 1'
#
loop_
_entity.id
_entity.type
_entity.pdbx_description
1 polymer ?
#
loop_
_entity_poly.entity_id
_entity_poly.type
_entity_poly.pdbx_seq_one_letter_code
_entity_poly.pdbx_strand_id
1 'polypeptide(L)'
;MKDLFVLTADKNAQFAIEGALHRTEALGIRDISFDIRVHVGRDGGVRTTGVQTVAAIRKQYRHALMVLDFEGSGARQAAAEDLERELDQALSVMWDDRAKAIVVDPEIDVWMWGSDNVLRDILRWPSHPRIRDWIQEQQFVVSQGTGKPLRPKEALEAVLRQCRQPRSSSLYKKISARISLSRCNDPAFLRTHETLRRWFESAAAEA
;
A
#
# COMPACT_ATOMS: atom_id res chain seq x y z
N MET A 1 -0.91 24.87 -5.81
CA MET A 1 -1.64 23.71 -5.25
C MET A 1 -0.89 22.47 -5.72
N LYS A 2 -0.44 21.60 -4.80
CA LYS A 2 0.23 20.34 -5.15
C LYS A 2 -0.79 19.32 -5.67
N ASP A 3 -0.34 18.26 -6.33
CA ASP A 3 -1.24 17.28 -6.94
C ASP A 3 -1.86 16.34 -5.89
N LEU A 4 -1.06 15.74 -5.01
CA LEU A 4 -1.53 14.68 -4.11
C LEU A 4 -1.04 14.86 -2.68
N PHE A 5 -1.94 14.71 -1.70
CA PHE A 5 -1.59 14.47 -0.31
C PHE A 5 -1.88 13.02 0.05
N VAL A 6 -0.94 12.33 0.70
CA VAL A 6 -1.16 10.97 1.22
C VAL A 6 -1.05 10.97 2.74
N LEU A 7 -2.07 10.45 3.41
CA LEU A 7 -2.06 10.17 4.85
C LEU A 7 -1.90 8.67 5.06
N THR A 8 -0.81 8.24 5.70
CA THR A 8 -0.57 6.82 6.02
C THR A 8 -0.58 6.58 7.53
N ALA A 9 -0.83 5.33 7.93
CA ALA A 9 -0.82 4.93 9.34
C ALA A 9 0.60 4.86 9.94
N ASP A 10 1.59 4.42 9.17
CA ASP A 10 2.96 4.28 9.65
C ASP A 10 4.01 4.58 8.57
N LYS A 11 5.29 4.42 8.94
CA LYS A 11 6.41 4.63 8.02
C LYS A 11 6.54 3.52 6.96
N ASN A 12 6.11 2.29 7.23
CA ASN A 12 6.19 1.21 6.25
C ASN A 12 5.23 1.48 5.09
N ALA A 13 3.98 1.84 5.41
CA ALA A 13 2.99 2.30 4.45
C ALA A 13 3.44 3.57 3.72
N GLN A 14 3.98 4.56 4.44
CA GLN A 14 4.56 5.76 3.81
C GLN A 14 5.58 5.38 2.74
N PHE A 15 6.56 4.56 3.09
CA PHE A 15 7.67 4.21 2.20
C PHE A 15 7.25 3.28 1.07
N ALA A 16 6.25 2.42 1.29
CA ALA A 16 5.64 1.60 0.24
C ALA A 16 4.93 2.46 -0.81
N ILE A 17 4.12 3.44 -0.38
CA ILE A 17 3.46 4.37 -1.31
C ILE A 17 4.49 5.27 -1.99
N GLU A 18 5.46 5.80 -1.25
CA GLU A 18 6.53 6.63 -1.80
C GLU A 18 7.30 5.89 -2.92
N GLY A 19 7.69 4.63 -2.68
CA GLY A 19 8.38 3.81 -3.67
C GLY A 19 7.55 3.56 -4.94
N ALA A 20 6.23 3.43 -4.80
CA ALA A 20 5.32 3.32 -5.94
C ALA A 20 5.18 4.65 -6.71
N LEU A 21 4.96 5.77 -6.01
CA LEU A 21 4.74 7.10 -6.60
C LEU A 21 5.98 7.65 -7.34
N HIS A 22 7.18 7.19 -7.02
CA HIS A 22 8.39 7.52 -7.78
C HIS A 22 8.47 6.81 -9.15
N ARG A 23 7.53 5.92 -9.48
CA ARG A 23 7.48 5.18 -10.75
C ARG A 23 6.22 5.51 -11.53
N THR A 24 6.05 6.79 -11.83
CA THR A 24 4.89 7.35 -12.54
C THR A 24 4.63 6.64 -13.88
N GLU A 25 5.68 6.33 -14.66
CA GLU A 25 5.56 5.53 -15.88
C GLU A 25 4.98 4.12 -15.64
N ALA A 26 5.44 3.42 -14.60
CA ALA A 26 4.94 2.09 -14.26
C ALA A 26 3.50 2.11 -13.71
N LEU A 27 3.08 3.25 -13.18
CA LEU A 27 1.70 3.56 -12.77
C LEU A 27 0.82 4.01 -13.95
N GLY A 28 1.40 4.31 -15.12
CA GLY A 28 0.68 4.90 -16.25
C GLY A 28 0.14 6.31 -15.98
N ILE A 29 0.81 7.06 -15.10
CA ILE A 29 0.43 8.43 -14.75
C ILE A 29 1.52 9.43 -15.16
N ARG A 30 1.14 10.69 -15.35
CA ARG A 30 2.12 11.77 -15.51
C ARG A 30 2.91 11.98 -14.22
N ASP A 31 3.98 12.76 -14.29
CA ASP A 31 4.66 13.24 -13.10
C ASP A 31 3.73 14.13 -12.24
N ILE A 32 3.80 13.90 -10.93
CA ILE A 32 2.97 14.58 -9.93
C ILE A 32 3.81 15.11 -8.77
N SER A 33 3.36 16.24 -8.22
CA SER A 33 3.85 16.77 -6.96
C SER A 33 3.05 16.20 -5.79
N PHE A 34 3.71 15.59 -4.80
CA PHE A 34 3.03 14.97 -3.67
C PHE A 34 3.73 15.20 -2.34
N ASP A 35 2.96 15.11 -1.26
CA ASP A 35 3.47 15.01 0.11
C ASP A 35 2.83 13.80 0.80
N ILE A 36 3.61 13.11 1.64
CA ILE A 36 3.12 11.99 2.45
C ILE A 36 3.34 12.30 3.93
N ARG A 37 2.32 12.08 4.76
CA ARG A 37 2.41 12.26 6.21
C ARG A 37 1.89 11.03 6.94
N VAL A 38 2.61 10.67 8.00
CA VAL A 38 2.20 9.62 8.93
C VAL A 38 1.27 10.19 9.99
N HIS A 39 0.14 9.53 10.22
CA HIS A 39 -0.80 9.89 11.26
C HIS A 39 -0.29 9.43 12.64
N VAL A 40 -0.30 10.32 13.64
CA VAL A 40 0.24 10.02 14.99
C VAL A 40 -0.50 8.88 15.70
N GLY A 41 -1.81 8.77 15.47
CA GLY A 41 -2.66 7.71 16.01
C GLY A 41 -2.60 6.38 15.25
N ARG A 42 -1.67 6.20 14.31
CA ARG A 42 -1.56 5.00 13.45
C ARG A 42 -2.88 4.66 12.74
N ASP A 43 -3.15 3.39 12.46
CA ASP A 43 -4.34 2.92 11.72
C ASP A 43 -5.64 3.36 12.40
N GLY A 44 -5.72 3.24 13.73
CA GLY A 44 -6.87 3.73 14.50
C GLY A 44 -7.09 5.24 14.36
N GLY A 45 -6.01 6.02 14.28
CA GLY A 45 -6.06 7.45 14.06
C GLY A 45 -6.42 7.82 12.61
N VAL A 46 -5.88 7.11 11.61
CA VAL A 46 -6.29 7.30 10.20
C VAL A 46 -7.79 7.02 10.07
N ARG A 47 -8.29 5.94 10.69
CA ARG A 47 -9.72 5.60 10.69
C ARG A 47 -10.59 6.66 11.36
N THR A 48 -10.21 7.12 12.56
CA THR A 48 -11.10 7.94 13.41
C THR A 48 -10.98 9.44 13.13
N THR A 49 -9.77 9.93 12.84
CA THR A 49 -9.49 11.37 12.67
C THR A 49 -8.82 11.71 11.32
N GLY A 50 -8.60 10.71 10.46
CA GLY A 50 -7.93 10.92 9.18
C GLY A 50 -8.74 11.79 8.21
N VAL A 51 -10.06 11.63 8.18
CA VAL A 51 -10.96 12.44 7.33
C VAL A 51 -10.83 13.93 7.67
N GLN A 52 -10.84 14.28 8.96
CA GLN A 52 -10.67 15.66 9.43
C GLN A 52 -9.25 16.17 9.13
N THR A 53 -8.25 15.30 9.27
CA THR A 53 -6.85 15.62 8.95
C THR A 53 -6.68 16.00 7.48
N VAL A 54 -7.22 15.20 6.55
CA VAL A 54 -7.13 15.53 5.12
C VAL A 54 -8.04 16.71 4.76
N ALA A 55 -9.22 16.84 5.36
CA ALA A 55 -10.12 17.98 5.11
C ALA A 55 -9.44 19.34 5.42
N ALA A 56 -8.60 19.40 6.46
CA ALA A 56 -7.88 20.61 6.85
C ALA A 56 -6.90 21.13 5.76
N ILE A 57 -6.41 20.24 4.89
CA ILE A 57 -5.44 20.57 3.84
C ILE A 57 -6.05 20.67 2.44
N ARG A 58 -7.38 20.60 2.30
CA ARG A 58 -8.09 20.54 0.99
C ARG A 58 -7.81 21.68 0.02
N LYS A 59 -7.44 22.86 0.52
CA LYS A 59 -7.11 24.03 -0.32
C LYS A 59 -5.67 24.00 -0.84
N GLN A 60 -4.84 23.08 -0.35
CA GLN A 60 -3.42 22.99 -0.68
C GLN A 60 -3.11 21.92 -1.74
N TYR A 61 -4.00 20.92 -1.88
CA TYR A 61 -3.82 19.77 -2.77
C TYR A 61 -5.02 19.53 -3.68
N ARG A 62 -4.77 18.99 -4.88
CA ARG A 62 -5.83 18.63 -5.84
C ARG A 62 -6.56 17.36 -5.40
N HIS A 63 -5.81 16.36 -4.94
CA HIS A 63 -6.34 15.08 -4.47
C HIS A 63 -5.78 14.68 -3.08
N ALA A 64 -6.50 13.80 -2.38
CA ALA A 64 -6.06 13.20 -1.13
C ALA A 64 -6.27 11.68 -1.09
N LEU A 65 -5.27 10.94 -0.61
CA LEU A 65 -5.34 9.50 -0.41
C LEU A 65 -5.12 9.18 1.07
N MET A 66 -6.01 8.40 1.68
CA MET A 66 -5.81 7.83 3.00
C MET A 66 -5.49 6.35 2.87
N VAL A 67 -4.43 5.87 3.54
CA VAL A 67 -4.02 4.47 3.51
C VAL A 67 -3.83 3.95 4.93
N LEU A 68 -4.50 2.84 5.25
CA LEU A 68 -4.40 2.17 6.55
C LEU A 68 -4.57 0.66 6.38
N ASP A 69 -4.04 -0.08 7.35
CA ASP A 69 -4.23 -1.52 7.45
C ASP A 69 -5.61 -1.81 8.05
N PHE A 70 -6.22 -2.93 7.65
CA PHE A 70 -7.46 -3.38 8.26
C PHE A 70 -7.18 -3.99 9.64
N GLU A 71 -6.19 -4.90 9.72
CA GLU A 71 -5.73 -5.49 10.97
C GLU A 71 -5.09 -4.42 11.86
N GLY A 72 -5.52 -4.35 13.13
CA GLY A 72 -5.00 -3.37 14.09
C GLY A 72 -5.61 -1.96 13.99
N SER A 73 -6.49 -1.67 13.02
CA SER A 73 -7.19 -0.38 12.93
C SER A 73 -8.28 -0.16 14.00
N GLY A 74 -8.73 -1.24 14.64
CA GLY A 74 -9.90 -1.24 15.53
C GLY A 74 -11.23 -1.10 14.77
N ALA A 75 -11.25 -1.39 13.47
CA ALA A 75 -12.45 -1.54 12.67
C ALA A 75 -13.44 -2.52 13.31
N ARG A 76 -14.74 -2.25 13.14
CA ARG A 76 -15.83 -3.12 13.58
C ARG A 76 -16.55 -3.81 12.43
N GLN A 77 -16.21 -3.39 11.22
CA GLN A 77 -16.73 -3.92 9.97
C GLN A 77 -16.24 -5.36 9.77
N ALA A 78 -17.01 -6.15 9.03
CA ALA A 78 -16.65 -7.53 8.73
C ALA A 78 -15.58 -7.62 7.61
N ALA A 79 -15.53 -6.64 6.72
CA ALA A 79 -14.59 -6.58 5.60
C ALA A 79 -13.91 -5.21 5.47
N ALA A 80 -12.69 -5.21 4.92
CA ALA A 80 -11.91 -3.99 4.66
C ALA A 80 -12.63 -3.03 3.71
N GLU A 81 -13.30 -3.56 2.69
CA GLU A 81 -14.07 -2.78 1.72
C GLU A 81 -15.24 -2.04 2.37
N ASP A 82 -15.83 -2.57 3.44
CA ASP A 82 -16.92 -1.90 4.16
C ASP A 82 -16.40 -0.67 4.90
N LEU A 83 -15.25 -0.80 5.57
CA LEU A 83 -14.57 0.33 6.21
C LEU A 83 -14.13 1.36 5.17
N GLU A 84 -13.62 0.90 4.04
CA GLU A 84 -13.19 1.77 2.94
C GLU A 84 -14.37 2.61 2.42
N ARG A 85 -15.54 2.01 2.21
CA ARG A 85 -16.76 2.73 1.78
C ARG A 85 -17.24 3.73 2.81
N GLU A 86 -17.18 3.41 4.11
CA GLU A 86 -17.53 4.35 5.17
C GLU A 86 -16.62 5.59 5.16
N LEU A 87 -15.31 5.38 5.03
CA LEU A 87 -14.34 6.47 4.96
C LEU A 87 -14.50 7.30 3.68
N ASP A 88 -14.76 6.66 2.54
CA ASP A 88 -15.03 7.36 1.28
C ASP A 88 -16.28 8.24 1.35
N GLN A 89 -17.37 7.73 1.95
CA GLN A 89 -18.59 8.51 2.16
C GLN A 89 -18.30 9.77 2.99
N ALA A 90 -17.54 9.62 4.08
CA ALA A 90 -17.15 10.74 4.92
C ALA A 90 -16.22 11.73 4.19
N LEU A 91 -15.30 11.25 3.36
CA LEU A 91 -14.41 12.09 2.54
C LEU A 91 -15.17 12.90 1.49
N SER A 92 -16.18 12.29 0.85
CA SER A 92 -16.94 12.90 -0.24
C SER A 92 -17.62 14.22 0.16
N VAL A 93 -18.00 14.37 1.43
CA VAL A 93 -18.63 15.60 1.95
C VAL A 93 -17.75 16.84 1.75
N MET A 94 -16.42 16.70 1.78
CA MET A 94 -15.48 17.82 1.70
C MET A 94 -14.60 17.82 0.45
N TRP A 95 -14.47 16.65 -0.19
CA TRP A 95 -13.55 16.41 -1.29
C TRP A 95 -14.24 15.97 -2.58
N ASP A 96 -15.55 15.73 -2.58
CA ASP A 96 -16.27 15.12 -3.70
C ASP A 96 -15.58 13.80 -4.11
N ASP A 97 -15.19 13.65 -5.38
CA ASP A 97 -14.47 12.51 -5.93
C ASP A 97 -12.93 12.65 -5.88
N ARG A 98 -12.44 13.74 -5.28
CA ARG A 98 -11.01 14.07 -5.23
C ARG A 98 -10.28 13.46 -4.04
N ALA A 99 -10.95 12.67 -3.21
CA ALA A 99 -10.29 11.91 -2.15
C ALA A 99 -10.74 10.44 -2.14
N LYS A 100 -9.85 9.58 -1.64
CA LYS A 100 -10.09 8.14 -1.55
C LYS A 100 -9.43 7.57 -0.30
N ALA A 101 -10.13 6.68 0.40
CA ALA A 101 -9.54 5.79 1.38
C ALA A 101 -9.15 4.46 0.72
N ILE A 102 -8.02 3.89 1.14
CA ILE A 102 -7.56 2.56 0.77
C ILE A 102 -7.32 1.79 2.07
N VAL A 103 -8.14 0.78 2.30
CA VAL A 103 -7.98 -0.14 3.43
C VAL A 103 -7.32 -1.41 2.92
N VAL A 104 -6.13 -1.72 3.44
CA VAL A 104 -5.35 -2.89 3.02
C VAL A 104 -5.69 -4.07 3.90
N ASP A 105 -6.03 -5.21 3.31
CA ASP A 105 -6.39 -6.43 4.03
C ASP A 105 -5.35 -7.54 3.84
N PRO A 106 -4.76 -8.10 4.92
CA PRO A 106 -4.89 -7.61 6.30
C PRO A 106 -4.11 -6.31 6.56
N GLU A 107 -3.02 -6.09 5.82
CA GLU A 107 -2.03 -5.03 6.09
C GLU A 107 -1.07 -4.81 4.89
N ILE A 108 -0.34 -3.69 4.88
CA ILE A 108 0.57 -3.28 3.79
C ILE A 108 1.65 -4.32 3.42
N ASP A 109 2.05 -5.18 4.35
CA ASP A 109 3.02 -6.25 4.11
C ASP A 109 2.61 -7.18 2.97
N VAL A 110 1.30 -7.34 2.73
CA VAL A 110 0.77 -8.15 1.64
C VAL A 110 1.26 -7.68 0.26
N TRP A 111 1.59 -6.40 0.12
CA TRP A 111 2.13 -5.85 -1.12
C TRP A 111 3.57 -6.28 -1.37
N MET A 112 4.35 -6.53 -0.32
CA MET A 112 5.76 -6.95 -0.45
C MET A 112 5.87 -8.32 -1.13
N TRP A 113 4.82 -9.13 -1.01
CA TRP A 113 4.67 -10.43 -1.64
C TRP A 113 4.20 -10.37 -3.11
N GLY A 114 4.28 -9.22 -3.76
CA GLY A 114 3.89 -9.04 -5.16
C GLY A 114 4.90 -9.59 -6.19
N SER A 115 6.15 -9.87 -5.79
CA SER A 115 7.13 -10.47 -6.69
C SER A 115 8.25 -11.22 -5.95
N ASP A 116 8.31 -12.53 -6.16
CA ASP A 116 9.34 -13.39 -5.58
C ASP A 116 10.73 -13.05 -6.09
N ASN A 117 10.85 -12.65 -7.36
CA ASN A 117 12.14 -12.24 -7.94
C ASN A 117 12.67 -10.97 -7.27
N VAL A 118 11.80 -9.97 -7.04
CA VAL A 118 12.19 -8.74 -6.35
C VAL A 118 12.60 -9.03 -4.91
N LEU A 119 11.81 -9.83 -4.20
CA LEU A 119 12.13 -10.26 -2.83
C LEU A 119 13.46 -11.00 -2.79
N ARG A 120 13.68 -11.96 -3.69
CA ARG A 120 14.93 -12.71 -3.78
C ARG A 120 16.13 -11.80 -3.98
N ASP A 121 16.04 -10.89 -4.95
CA ASP A 121 17.15 -10.00 -5.27
C ASP A 121 17.48 -9.03 -4.13
N ILE A 122 16.46 -8.46 -3.49
CA ILE A 122 16.66 -7.47 -2.40
C ILE A 122 17.14 -8.14 -1.13
N LEU A 123 16.55 -9.28 -0.77
CA LEU A 123 16.89 -10.03 0.44
C LEU A 123 18.13 -10.92 0.26
N ARG A 124 18.67 -10.99 -0.97
CA ARG A 124 19.74 -11.91 -1.36
C ARG A 124 19.41 -13.36 -1.01
N TRP A 125 18.15 -13.73 -1.22
CA TRP A 125 17.66 -15.08 -0.95
C TRP A 125 18.31 -16.07 -1.93
N PRO A 126 18.72 -17.27 -1.48
CA PRO A 126 19.29 -18.29 -2.36
C PRO A 126 18.30 -18.74 -3.44
N SER A 127 18.79 -19.33 -4.53
CA SER A 127 17.92 -19.87 -5.59
C SER A 127 17.10 -21.09 -5.14
N HIS A 128 17.57 -21.79 -4.10
CA HIS A 128 16.87 -22.93 -3.51
C HIS A 128 17.03 -22.96 -1.98
N PRO A 129 15.97 -23.28 -1.22
CA PRO A 129 14.57 -23.41 -1.68
C PRO A 129 14.01 -22.06 -2.18
N ARG A 130 12.91 -22.06 -2.95
CA ARG A 130 12.23 -20.80 -3.29
C ARG A 130 11.64 -20.20 -2.00
N ILE A 131 11.52 -18.87 -1.93
CA ILE A 131 10.97 -18.19 -0.74
C ILE A 131 9.60 -18.75 -0.36
N ARG A 132 8.73 -19.01 -1.35
CA ARG A 132 7.38 -19.56 -1.14
C ARG A 132 7.40 -20.97 -0.55
N ASP A 133 8.24 -21.84 -1.11
CA ASP A 133 8.39 -23.21 -0.62
C ASP A 133 8.88 -23.16 0.84
N TRP A 134 9.87 -22.31 1.13
CA TRP A 134 10.42 -22.16 2.48
C TRP A 134 9.40 -21.65 3.50
N ILE A 135 8.59 -20.62 3.18
CA ILE A 135 7.57 -20.16 4.15
C ILE A 135 6.49 -21.21 4.40
N GLN A 136 6.16 -22.05 3.40
CA GLN A 136 5.22 -23.15 3.57
C GLN A 136 5.81 -24.24 4.48
N GLU A 137 7.12 -24.54 4.36
CA GLU A 137 7.84 -25.39 5.31
C GLU A 137 7.86 -24.80 6.73
N GLN A 138 7.89 -23.47 6.86
CA GLN A 138 7.70 -22.76 8.13
C GLN A 138 6.23 -22.68 8.58
N GLN A 139 5.33 -23.46 7.96
CA GLN A 139 3.91 -23.57 8.29
C GLN A 139 3.08 -22.29 8.03
N PHE A 140 3.58 -21.34 7.25
CA PHE A 140 2.76 -20.23 6.78
C PHE A 140 1.77 -20.70 5.71
N VAL A 141 0.49 -20.46 5.96
CA VAL A 141 -0.57 -20.74 4.99
C VAL A 141 -0.55 -19.67 3.90
N VAL A 142 -0.60 -20.11 2.64
CA VAL A 142 -0.68 -19.26 1.46
C VAL A 142 -2.07 -19.35 0.83
N SER A 143 -2.57 -18.20 0.36
CA SER A 143 -3.81 -18.13 -0.42
C SER A 143 -3.63 -18.86 -1.75
N GLN A 144 -4.57 -19.75 -2.08
CA GLN A 144 -4.54 -20.53 -3.31
C GLN A 144 -4.67 -19.68 -4.58
N GLY A 145 -5.34 -18.52 -4.49
CA GLY A 145 -5.56 -17.64 -5.63
C GLY A 145 -4.40 -16.68 -5.91
N THR A 146 -3.85 -16.06 -4.85
CA THR A 146 -2.82 -15.02 -5.00
C THR A 146 -1.40 -15.53 -4.73
N GLY A 147 -1.27 -16.72 -4.14
CA GLY A 147 0.00 -17.26 -3.65
C GLY A 147 0.56 -16.50 -2.43
N LYS A 148 -0.12 -15.46 -1.94
CA LYS A 148 0.33 -14.61 -0.83
C LYS A 148 0.08 -15.25 0.53
N PRO A 149 0.95 -15.04 1.54
CA PRO A 149 0.72 -15.57 2.87
C PRO A 149 -0.52 -14.91 3.49
N LEU A 150 -1.32 -15.67 4.23
CA LEU A 150 -2.46 -15.14 4.99
C LEU A 150 -2.02 -14.26 6.16
N ARG A 151 -0.79 -14.44 6.63
CA ARG A 151 -0.11 -13.66 7.68
C ARG A 151 1.14 -13.00 7.08
N PRO A 152 0.97 -11.96 6.24
CA PRO A 152 2.04 -11.47 5.37
C PRO A 152 3.16 -10.77 6.14
N LYS A 153 2.86 -10.05 7.23
CA LYS A 153 3.85 -9.47 8.15
C LYS A 153 4.70 -10.56 8.80
N GLU A 154 4.08 -11.55 9.43
CA GLU A 154 4.81 -12.59 10.15
C GLU A 154 5.66 -13.44 9.20
N ALA A 155 5.13 -13.75 8.01
CA ALA A 155 5.89 -14.44 6.98
C ALA A 155 7.11 -13.62 6.55
N LEU A 156 6.95 -12.30 6.35
CA LEU A 156 8.05 -11.44 5.93
C LEU A 156 9.11 -11.32 7.04
N GLU A 157 8.67 -11.20 8.30
CA GLU A 157 9.54 -11.20 9.47
C GLU A 157 10.32 -12.52 9.62
N ALA A 158 9.69 -13.66 9.33
CA ALA A 158 10.37 -14.95 9.34
C ALA A 158 11.47 -15.02 8.25
N VAL A 159 11.17 -14.57 7.03
CA VAL A 159 12.16 -14.50 5.94
C VAL A 159 13.30 -13.55 6.31
N LEU A 160 13.00 -12.37 6.86
CA LEU A 160 14.01 -11.39 7.26
C LEU A 160 14.92 -11.91 8.36
N ARG A 161 14.35 -12.63 9.34
CA ARG A 161 15.11 -13.30 10.39
C ARG A 161 16.06 -14.36 9.80
N GLN A 162 15.59 -15.15 8.84
CA GLN A 162 16.41 -16.12 8.13
C GLN A 162 17.56 -15.44 7.35
N CYS A 163 17.29 -14.31 6.71
CA CYS A 163 18.29 -13.49 6.02
C CYS A 163 19.18 -12.66 6.95
N ARG A 164 18.89 -12.65 8.27
CA ARG A 164 19.52 -11.77 9.27
C ARG A 164 19.46 -10.28 8.88
N GLN A 165 18.35 -9.86 8.28
CA GLN A 165 18.11 -8.48 7.90
C GLN A 165 17.06 -7.85 8.82
N PRO A 166 17.21 -6.58 9.20
CA PRO A 166 16.21 -5.90 10.01
C PRO A 166 14.98 -5.53 9.16
N ARG A 167 13.80 -5.62 9.77
CA ARG A 167 12.60 -4.98 9.22
C ARG A 167 12.76 -3.47 9.28
N SER A 168 12.62 -2.78 8.14
CA SER A 168 12.76 -1.33 8.06
C SER A 168 11.92 -0.74 6.94
N SER A 169 11.43 0.50 7.11
CA SER A 169 10.64 1.17 6.08
C SER A 169 11.43 1.38 4.78
N SER A 170 12.76 1.51 4.86
CA SER A 170 13.62 1.57 3.67
C SER A 170 13.55 0.29 2.81
N LEU A 171 13.31 -0.88 3.42
CA LEU A 171 13.09 -2.12 2.70
C LEU A 171 11.77 -2.06 1.92
N TYR A 172 10.69 -1.54 2.51
CA TYR A 172 9.39 -1.37 1.83
C TYR A 172 9.52 -0.46 0.61
N LYS A 173 10.24 0.65 0.73
CA LYS A 173 10.53 1.53 -0.42
C LYS A 173 11.31 0.81 -1.52
N LYS A 174 12.35 0.05 -1.16
CA LYS A 174 13.15 -0.73 -2.14
C LYS A 174 12.31 -1.77 -2.88
N ILE A 175 11.44 -2.47 -2.15
CA ILE A 175 10.58 -3.52 -2.72
C ILE A 175 9.50 -2.88 -3.60
N SER A 176 8.71 -1.93 -3.08
CA SER A 176 7.64 -1.25 -3.82
C SER A 176 8.14 -0.53 -5.07
N ALA A 177 9.35 0.06 -5.02
CA ALA A 177 10.00 0.66 -6.19
C ALA A 177 10.42 -0.37 -7.26
N ARG A 178 10.25 -1.67 -7.04
CA ARG A 178 10.58 -2.71 -8.03
C ARG A 178 9.43 -3.64 -8.36
N ILE A 179 8.43 -3.75 -7.49
CA ILE A 179 7.22 -4.52 -7.78
C ILE A 179 6.48 -3.87 -8.96
N SER A 180 6.02 -4.69 -9.89
CA SER A 180 5.24 -4.24 -11.02
C SER A 180 3.80 -4.04 -10.58
N LEU A 181 3.25 -2.85 -10.83
CA LEU A 181 1.88 -2.56 -10.46
C LEU A 181 0.86 -3.35 -11.30
N SER A 182 1.21 -3.72 -12.53
CA SER A 182 0.35 -4.51 -13.43
C SER A 182 0.30 -6.01 -13.10
N ARG A 183 1.21 -6.51 -12.25
CA ARG A 183 1.28 -7.94 -11.90
C ARG A 183 0.89 -8.23 -10.44
N CYS A 184 0.59 -7.20 -9.65
CA CYS A 184 0.14 -7.37 -8.28
C CYS A 184 -1.38 -7.54 -8.27
N ASN A 185 -1.87 -8.75 -7.96
CA ASN A 185 -3.29 -9.07 -7.94
C ASN A 185 -3.96 -8.76 -6.58
N ASP A 186 -3.41 -7.79 -5.85
CA ASP A 186 -3.93 -7.41 -4.53
C ASP A 186 -5.07 -6.41 -4.66
N PRO A 187 -6.25 -6.67 -4.06
CA PRO A 187 -7.40 -5.79 -4.23
C PRO A 187 -7.13 -4.33 -3.83
N ALA A 188 -6.53 -4.07 -2.66
CA ALA A 188 -6.27 -2.72 -2.18
C ALA A 188 -5.22 -2.00 -3.04
N PHE A 189 -4.21 -2.73 -3.51
CA PHE A 189 -3.21 -2.20 -4.42
C PHE A 189 -3.80 -1.86 -5.80
N LEU A 190 -4.66 -2.72 -6.36
CA LEU A 190 -5.36 -2.46 -7.63
C LEU A 190 -6.24 -1.21 -7.51
N ARG A 191 -7.02 -1.08 -6.42
CA ARG A 191 -7.80 0.14 -6.15
C ARG A 191 -6.93 1.38 -6.02
N THR A 192 -5.74 1.27 -5.42
CA THR A 192 -4.75 2.36 -5.36
C THR A 192 -4.29 2.77 -6.76
N HIS A 193 -3.88 1.79 -7.58
CA HIS A 193 -3.42 2.02 -8.94
C HIS A 193 -4.50 2.64 -9.83
N GLU A 194 -5.72 2.09 -9.83
CA GLU A 194 -6.86 2.62 -10.58
C GLU A 194 -7.22 4.05 -10.15
N THR A 195 -7.18 4.33 -8.85
CA THR A 195 -7.43 5.68 -8.31
C THR A 195 -6.40 6.67 -8.81
N LEU A 196 -5.11 6.33 -8.73
CA LEU A 196 -4.03 7.20 -9.20
C LEU A 196 -4.11 7.42 -10.71
N ARG A 197 -4.40 6.37 -11.49
CA ARG A 197 -4.62 6.48 -12.94
C ARG A 197 -5.76 7.42 -13.27
N ARG A 198 -6.92 7.22 -12.68
CA ARG A 198 -8.08 8.09 -12.91
C ARG A 198 -7.79 9.56 -12.60
N TRP A 199 -6.98 9.85 -11.58
CA TRP A 199 -6.64 11.23 -11.21
C TRP A 199 -5.52 11.84 -12.07
N PHE A 200 -4.60 11.02 -12.60
CA PHE A 200 -3.34 11.51 -13.16
C PHE A 200 -2.93 10.83 -14.48
N GLU A 201 -3.88 10.22 -15.20
CA GLU A 201 -3.61 9.50 -16.44
C GLU A 201 -2.70 10.30 -17.36
N SER A 202 -1.64 9.64 -17.83
CA SER A 202 -0.74 10.24 -18.82
C SER A 202 -1.42 10.20 -20.18
N ALA A 203 -1.44 11.32 -20.91
CA ALA A 203 -1.99 11.41 -22.26
C ALA A 203 -1.24 10.54 -23.32
N ALA A 204 -0.28 9.71 -22.90
CA ALA A 204 0.60 8.92 -23.77
C ALA A 204 0.11 7.47 -24.01
N ALA A 205 -1.20 7.24 -24.09
CA ALA A 205 -1.78 5.94 -24.45
C ALA A 205 -2.40 5.90 -25.87
N GLU A 206 -2.00 6.83 -26.74
CA GLU A 206 -2.20 6.76 -28.19
C GLU A 206 -0.84 6.92 -28.90
N ALA A 207 -0.12 5.80 -29.07
CA ALA A 207 0.96 5.65 -30.03
C ALA A 207 1.11 4.17 -30.41
#